data_AF-J9GW91-F1
#
_entry.id   AF-J9GW91-F1
#
_cell.length_a   1.000
_cell.length_b   1.000
_cell.length_c   1.000
_cell.angle_alpha   90.00
_cell.angle_beta   90.00
_cell.angle_gamma   90.00
#
_symmetry.space_group_name_H-M   'P 1'
#
loop_
_entity.id
_entity.type
_entity.pdbx_description
1 polymer ?
#
loop_
_entity_poly.entity_id
_entity_poly.type
_entity_poly.pdbx_seq_one_letter_code
_entity_poly.pdbx_strand_id
1 'polypeptide(L)'
;MERVSRQLEIQEKIEKNGLTLRELDVLKCLSEGKSTQDIAKELCVSPNTVNTHRRHLMEKLNVRNVVDLVVEGISKGIITIRKQDN
;
A
#
# COMPACT_ATOMS: atom_id res chain seq x y z
N MET A 1 -8.38 18.66 -20.29
CA MET A 1 -8.53 19.01 -18.86
C MET A 1 -8.94 17.83 -17.97
N GLU A 2 -9.05 16.60 -18.47
CA GLU A 2 -9.63 15.47 -17.71
C GLU A 2 -8.63 14.64 -16.88
N ARG A 3 -7.33 14.95 -16.94
CA ARG A 3 -6.27 14.15 -16.28
C ARG A 3 -5.94 14.59 -14.86
N VAL A 4 -6.30 15.82 -14.47
CA VAL A 4 -5.90 16.40 -13.17
C VAL A 4 -6.79 15.89 -12.03
N SER A 5 -8.09 15.72 -12.30
CA SER A 5 -9.08 15.33 -11.28
C SER A 5 -8.79 13.98 -10.62
N ARG A 6 -8.26 13.03 -11.39
CA ARG A 6 -7.99 11.67 -10.91
C ARG A 6 -6.79 11.57 -9.96
N GLN A 7 -5.86 12.53 -9.99
CA GLN A 7 -4.72 12.58 -9.07
C GLN A 7 -5.06 13.19 -7.71
N LEU A 8 -5.98 14.17 -7.68
CA LEU A 8 -6.41 14.84 -6.45
C LEU A 8 -7.19 13.90 -5.52
N GLU A 9 -8.05 13.04 -6.06
CA GLU A 9 -8.82 12.07 -5.26
C GLU A 9 -7.95 11.05 -4.51
N ILE A 10 -6.82 10.63 -5.10
CA ILE A 10 -5.93 9.65 -4.47
C ILE A 10 -5.17 10.29 -3.30
N GLN A 11 -4.69 11.52 -3.47
CA GLN A 11 -3.98 12.27 -2.42
C GLN A 11 -4.89 12.53 -1.21
N GLU A 12 -6.13 12.96 -1.45
CA GLU A 12 -7.08 13.22 -0.37
C GLU A 12 -7.37 11.95 0.46
N LYS A 13 -7.47 10.78 -0.20
CA LYS A 13 -7.69 9.49 0.47
C LYS A 13 -6.47 9.02 1.28
N ILE A 14 -5.25 9.30 0.81
CA ILE A 14 -4.02 8.98 1.54
C ILE A 14 -3.93 9.80 2.83
N GLU A 15 -4.19 11.11 2.73
CA GLU A 15 -4.19 12.03 3.88
C GLU A 15 -5.31 11.67 4.88
N LYS A 16 -6.51 11.33 4.38
CA LYS A 16 -7.65 10.94 5.22
C LYS A 16 -7.42 9.65 6.01
N ASN A 17 -6.56 8.77 5.50
CA ASN A 17 -6.16 7.54 6.15
C ASN A 17 -4.84 7.66 6.94
N GLY A 18 -4.20 8.83 6.96
CA GLY A 18 -2.96 9.08 7.69
C GLY A 18 -1.79 8.23 7.22
N LEU A 19 -1.82 7.71 5.99
CA LEU A 19 -0.80 6.82 5.45
C LEU A 19 0.39 7.66 4.96
N THR A 20 1.60 7.23 5.31
CA THR A 20 2.81 7.86 4.74
C THR A 20 3.12 7.29 3.35
N LEU A 21 3.93 8.01 2.56
CA LEU A 21 4.34 7.56 1.23
C LEU A 21 5.01 6.18 1.27
N ARG A 22 5.89 5.95 2.25
CA ARG A 22 6.58 4.65 2.50
C ARG A 22 5.61 3.51 2.76
N GLU A 23 4.58 3.81 3.55
CA GLU A 23 3.52 2.90 3.93
C GLU A 23 2.66 2.49 2.73
N LEU A 24 2.35 3.45 1.87
CA LEU A 24 1.64 3.22 0.61
C LEU A 24 2.48 2.41 -0.38
N ASP A 25 3.78 2.67 -0.47
CA ASP A 25 4.71 1.89 -1.28
C ASP A 25 4.71 0.41 -0.87
N VAL A 26 4.79 0.13 0.44
CA VAL A 26 4.66 -1.25 0.96
C VAL A 26 3.31 -1.85 0.59
N LEU A 27 2.22 -1.11 0.78
CA LEU A 27 0.87 -1.56 0.43
C LEU A 27 0.73 -1.90 -1.06
N LYS A 28 1.31 -1.06 -1.93
CA LYS A 28 1.30 -1.24 -3.37
C LYS A 28 2.06 -2.51 -3.76
N CYS A 29 3.25 -2.72 -3.22
CA CYS A 29 4.02 -3.93 -3.52
C CYS A 29 3.29 -5.20 -3.03
N LEU A 30 2.66 -5.14 -1.85
CA LEU A 30 1.82 -6.23 -1.33
C LEU A 30 0.64 -6.53 -2.26
N SER A 31 0.03 -5.49 -2.83
CA SER A 31 -1.08 -5.62 -3.77
C SER A 31 -0.68 -6.24 -5.10
N GLU A 32 0.59 -6.08 -5.50
CA GLU A 32 1.17 -6.76 -6.66
C GLU A 32 1.51 -8.23 -6.38
N GLY A 33 1.27 -8.72 -5.16
CA GLY A 33 1.59 -10.10 -4.76
C GLY A 33 3.09 -10.33 -4.51
N LYS A 34 3.89 -9.26 -4.38
CA LYS A 34 5.33 -9.38 -4.11
C LYS A 34 5.56 -9.97 -2.72
N SER A 35 6.53 -10.88 -2.62
CA SER A 35 6.94 -11.42 -1.32
C SER A 35 7.66 -10.37 -0.50
N THR A 36 7.61 -10.47 0.83
CA THR A 36 8.28 -9.52 1.75
C THR A 36 9.75 -9.26 1.40
N GLN A 37 10.45 -10.26 0.82
CA GLN A 37 11.82 -10.13 0.34
C GLN A 37 11.93 -9.26 -0.93
N ASP A 38 11.01 -9.41 -1.89
CA ASP A 38 10.96 -8.57 -3.09
C ASP A 38 10.59 -7.13 -2.74
N ILE A 39 9.63 -6.93 -1.84
CA ILE A 39 9.27 -5.61 -1.32
C ILE A 39 10.48 -4.95 -0.65
N ALA A 40 11.23 -5.71 0.15
CA ALA A 40 12.44 -5.25 0.80
C ALA A 40 13.49 -4.80 -0.23
N LYS A 41 13.70 -5.59 -1.29
CA LYS A 41 14.61 -5.22 -2.39
C LYS A 41 14.14 -3.99 -3.15
N GLU A 42 12.86 -3.91 -3.50
CA GLU A 42 12.30 -2.82 -4.29
C GLU A 42 12.32 -1.48 -3.54
N LEU A 43 12.02 -1.52 -2.24
CA LEU A 43 12.03 -0.33 -1.38
C LEU A 43 13.42 -0.04 -0.78
N CYS A 44 14.44 -0.83 -1.13
CA CYS A 44 15.79 -0.77 -0.56
C CYS A 44 15.79 -0.75 0.98
N VAL A 45 14.95 -1.58 1.60
CA VAL A 45 14.85 -1.74 3.07
C VAL A 45 15.06 -3.20 3.47
N SER A 46 15.29 -3.45 4.76
CA SER A 46 15.34 -4.84 5.25
C SER A 46 13.94 -5.47 5.33
N PRO A 47 13.81 -6.80 5.16
CA PRO A 47 12.52 -7.49 5.32
C PRO A 47 11.92 -7.32 6.72
N ASN A 48 12.77 -7.08 7.73
CA ASN A 48 12.32 -6.73 9.07
C ASN A 48 11.65 -5.34 9.11
N THR A 49 12.25 -4.36 8.42
CA THR A 49 11.68 -3.02 8.24
C THR A 49 10.34 -3.06 7.50
N VAL A 50 10.19 -3.92 6.49
CA VAL A 50 8.89 -4.14 5.82
C VAL A 50 7.84 -4.66 6.82
N ASN A 51 8.20 -5.58 7.71
CA ASN A 51 7.28 -6.04 8.76
C ASN A 51 6.90 -4.93 9.73
N THR A 52 7.84 -4.08 10.14
CA THR A 52 7.56 -2.90 10.97
C THR A 52 6.59 -1.95 10.27
N HIS A 53 6.85 -1.61 8.99
CA HIS A 53 5.95 -0.77 8.21
C HIS A 53 4.57 -1.40 8.06
N ARG A 54 4.48 -2.71 7.80
CA ARG A 54 3.21 -3.44 7.73
C ARG A 54 2.43 -3.36 9.03
N ARG A 55 3.09 -3.52 10.18
CA ARG A 55 2.44 -3.42 11.49
C ARG A 55 1.87 -2.02 11.71
N HIS A 56 2.66 -0.97 11.45
CA HIS A 56 2.15 0.40 11.57
C HIS A 56 0.99 0.67 10.60
N LEU A 57 1.09 0.15 9.37
CA LEU A 57 0.01 0.25 8.39
C LEU A 57 -1.27 -0.43 8.87
N MET A 58 -1.14 -1.64 9.43
CA MET A 58 -2.24 -2.42 10.00
C MET A 58 -2.90 -1.68 11.16
N GLU A 59 -2.10 -1.09 12.05
CA GLU A 59 -2.61 -0.30 13.17
C GLU A 59 -3.36 0.94 12.68
N LYS A 60 -2.85 1.64 11.64
CA LYS A 60 -3.52 2.81 11.06
C LYS A 60 -4.81 2.50 10.33
N LEU A 61 -4.84 1.42 9.55
CA LEU A 61 -6.02 0.97 8.80
C LEU A 61 -6.97 0.12 9.67
N ASN A 62 -6.60 -0.17 10.92
CA ASN A 62 -7.34 -1.03 11.84
C ASN A 62 -7.62 -2.44 11.28
N VAL A 63 -6.69 -2.98 10.49
CA VAL A 63 -6.82 -4.30 9.86
C VAL A 63 -5.94 -5.34 10.57
N ARG A 64 -6.35 -6.61 10.47
CA ARG A 64 -5.67 -7.73 11.15
C ARG A 64 -4.76 -8.53 10.24
N ASN A 65 -5.02 -8.53 8.93
CA ASN A 65 -4.30 -9.33 7.95
C ASN A 65 -3.78 -8.49 6.79
N VAL A 66 -2.74 -8.98 6.12
CA VAL A 66 -2.18 -8.36 4.90
C VAL A 66 -3.19 -8.35 3.77
N VAL A 67 -3.98 -9.42 3.66
CA VAL A 67 -5.03 -9.49 2.64
C VAL A 67 -6.06 -8.41 2.91
N ASP A 68 -6.55 -8.28 4.15
CA ASP A 68 -7.43 -7.19 4.56
C ASP A 68 -6.82 -5.82 4.28
N LEU A 69 -5.54 -5.62 4.61
CA LEU A 69 -4.80 -4.39 4.33
C LEU A 69 -4.87 -4.00 2.85
N VAL A 70 -4.57 -4.96 1.96
CA VAL A 70 -4.60 -4.78 0.51
C VAL A 70 -6.04 -4.53 0.04
N VAL A 71 -7.00 -5.30 0.54
CA VAL A 71 -8.43 -5.15 0.21
C VAL A 71 -8.96 -3.79 0.67
N GLU A 72 -8.61 -3.33 1.87
CA GLU A 72 -8.92 -1.99 2.37
C GLU A 72 -8.32 -0.91 1.47
N GLY A 73 -7.05 -1.07 1.08
CA GLY A 73 -6.38 -0.17 0.15
C GLY A 73 -7.09 -0.07 -1.20
N ILE A 74 -7.59 -1.19 -1.72
CA ILE A 74 -8.34 -1.26 -2.99
C ILE A 74 -9.75 -0.68 -2.80
N SER A 75 -10.45 -1.06 -1.73
CA SER A 75 -11.79 -0.62 -1.38
C SER A 75 -11.86 0.90 -1.22
N LYS A 76 -10.85 1.46 -0.55
CA LYS A 76 -10.67 2.91 -0.43
C LYS A 76 -10.19 3.55 -1.73
N GLY A 77 -9.75 2.79 -2.74
CA GLY A 77 -9.27 3.31 -4.02
C GLY A 77 -7.91 4.01 -3.93
N ILE A 78 -7.09 3.64 -2.94
CA ILE A 78 -5.75 4.17 -2.69
C ILE A 78 -4.73 3.45 -3.59
N ILE A 79 -4.95 2.17 -3.85
CA ILE A 79 -4.09 1.32 -4.68
C ILE A 79 -4.89 0.61 -5.77
N THR A 80 -4.23 0.32 -6.90
CA THR A 80 -4.78 -0.46 -8.01
C THR A 80 -3.93 -1.71 -8.19
N ILE A 81 -4.56 -2.89 -8.09
CA ILE A 81 -3.88 -4.15 -8.38
C ILE A 81 -3.71 -4.31 -9.89
N ARG A 82 -2.46 -4.41 -10.35
CA ARG A 82 -2.14 -5.04 -11.63
C ARG A 82 -1.66 -6.44 -11.30
N LYS A 83 -2.54 -7.42 -11.48
CA LYS A 83 -2.19 -8.84 -11.34
C LYS A 83 -1.07 -9.13 -12.33
N GLN A 84 0.13 -9.39 -11.81
CA GLN A 84 1.21 -9.97 -12.61
C GLN A 84 0.95 -11.48 -12.59
N ASP A 85 0.22 -11.97 -13.60
CA ASP A 85 0.23 -13.40 -13.90
C ASP A 85 1.69 -13.76 -14.28
N ASN A 86 2.36 -14.48 -13.38
CA ASN A 86 3.64 -15.18 -13.62
C ASN A 86 3.34 -16.67 -13.51
#